data_AF-A0A7T2LMP9-F1
#
_entry.id   AF-A0A7T2LMP9-F1
#
_cell.length_a   1.000
_cell.length_b   1.000
_cell.length_c   1.000
_cell.angle_alpha   90.00
_cell.angle_beta   90.00
_cell.angle_gamma   90.00
#
_symmetry.space_group_name_H-M   'P 1'
#
loop_
_entity.id
_entity.type
_entity.pdbx_description
1 polymer ?
#
loop_
_entity_poly.entity_id
_entity_poly.type
_entity_poly.pdbx_seq_one_letter_code
_entity_poly.pdbx_strand_id
1 'polypeptide(L)'
;MMIDGVGNKGVGQIGLQRGQVSRSQSASNDRSGQGIVAAPGNLLADLAAGPPVNAEKIAALKAAIAEGRYPVDPDKIAERMIALDLPLQAAQ
;
A
#
# COMPACT_ATOMS: atom_id res chain seq x y z
N MET A 1 10.80 -44.37 26.58
CA MET A 1 11.31 -43.06 26.15
C MET A 1 10.25 -42.43 25.23
N MET A 2 9.50 -41.46 25.74
CA MET A 2 8.78 -40.42 24.96
C MET A 2 8.20 -39.45 26.01
N ILE A 3 8.45 -38.16 25.83
CA ILE A 3 8.08 -37.09 26.79
C ILE A 3 6.57 -36.79 26.76
N ASP A 4 5.96 -36.57 27.92
CA ASP A 4 4.60 -36.06 28.04
C ASP A 4 4.51 -34.61 27.54
N GLY A 5 3.59 -34.36 26.61
CA GLY A 5 3.19 -33.01 26.21
C GLY A 5 2.39 -32.33 27.32
N VAL A 6 3.09 -31.72 28.28
CA VAL A 6 2.53 -30.73 29.20
C VAL A 6 2.22 -29.45 28.44
N GLY A 7 0.99 -28.95 28.56
CA GLY A 7 0.62 -27.67 27.96
C GLY A 7 -0.84 -27.28 27.89
N ASN A 8 -1.75 -27.97 28.60
CA ASN A 8 -3.06 -27.40 28.94
C ASN A 8 -2.84 -26.26 29.95
N LYS A 9 -2.60 -25.05 29.44
CA LYS A 9 -2.70 -23.82 30.20
C LYS A 9 -3.30 -22.74 29.31
N GLY A 10 -4.59 -22.50 29.49
CA GLY A 10 -5.20 -21.22 29.15
C GLY A 10 -4.33 -20.11 29.72
N VAL A 11 -3.71 -19.35 28.83
CA VAL A 11 -2.97 -18.14 29.15
C VAL A 11 -3.78 -16.97 28.59
N GLY A 12 -4.67 -16.45 29.41
CA GLY A 12 -5.01 -15.04 29.31
C GLY A 12 -3.77 -14.22 29.66
N GLN A 13 -3.36 -13.31 28.79
CA GLN A 13 -2.59 -12.12 29.11
C GLN A 13 -3.32 -10.98 28.38
N ILE A 14 -4.05 -10.06 29.02
CA ILE A 14 -3.66 -9.03 30.01
C ILE A 14 -2.40 -8.27 29.59
N GLY A 15 -2.61 -7.04 29.11
CA GLY A 15 -1.59 -6.08 28.67
C GLY A 15 -1.69 -5.92 27.16
N LEU A 16 -2.32 -4.87 26.63
CA LEU A 16 -1.62 -3.62 26.30
C LEU A 16 -2.54 -2.39 26.32
N GLN A 17 -3.62 -2.38 27.10
CA GLN A 17 -4.25 -1.14 27.58
C GLN A 17 -3.50 -0.61 28.81
N ARG A 18 -2.23 -0.26 28.61
CA ARG A 18 -1.45 0.55 29.54
C ARG A 18 -0.35 1.26 28.79
N GLY A 19 -0.71 2.42 28.27
CA GLY A 19 0.18 3.29 27.51
C GLY A 19 -0.55 4.47 26.90
N GLN A 20 -1.48 5.08 27.66
CA GLN A 20 -1.90 6.45 27.39
C GLN A 20 -0.71 7.37 27.70
N VAL A 21 0.21 7.44 26.74
CA VAL A 21 1.20 8.51 26.65
C VAL A 21 0.76 9.32 25.46
N SER A 22 0.25 10.52 25.76
CA SER A 22 -0.07 11.58 24.81
C SER A 22 1.15 11.84 23.91
N ARG A 23 1.22 11.13 22.79
CA ARG A 23 1.93 11.60 21.61
C ARG A 23 0.92 12.44 20.84
N SER A 24 1.16 13.74 20.91
CA SER A 24 0.68 14.78 19.99
C SER A 24 0.03 14.20 18.75
N GLN A 25 -1.26 14.49 18.57
CA GLN A 25 -2.01 14.24 17.35
C GLN A 25 -1.32 14.96 16.18
N SER A 26 -0.31 14.33 15.60
CA SER A 26 0.02 14.54 14.19
C SER A 26 -1.18 13.99 13.45
N ALA A 27 -1.83 14.83 12.64
CA ALA A 27 -2.98 14.47 11.83
C ALA A 27 -2.67 13.25 10.96
N SER A 28 -2.89 12.07 11.52
CA SER A 28 -3.09 10.84 10.79
C SER A 28 -4.39 11.05 10.05
N ASN A 29 -4.27 11.52 8.82
CA ASN A 29 -5.33 11.38 7.84
C ASN A 29 -5.46 9.89 7.55
N ASP A 30 -5.99 9.17 8.54
CA ASP A 30 -6.51 7.81 8.45
C ASP A 30 -7.65 7.92 7.46
N ARG A 31 -7.29 7.82 6.18
CA ARG A 31 -8.21 7.35 5.17
C ARG A 31 -8.45 5.93 5.60
N SER A 32 -9.38 5.78 6.54
CA SER A 32 -10.07 4.54 6.83
C SER A 32 -10.50 4.06 5.47
N GLY A 33 -9.70 3.13 4.93
CA GLY A 33 -9.99 2.46 3.68
C GLY A 33 -11.38 1.96 3.89
N GLN A 34 -12.32 2.62 3.24
CA GLN A 34 -13.72 2.31 3.35
C GLN A 34 -13.77 0.91 2.76
N GLY A 35 -13.72 -0.08 3.66
CA GLY A 35 -13.80 -1.47 3.32
C GLY A 35 -15.12 -1.58 2.61
N ILE A 36 -15.07 -1.62 1.29
CA ILE A 36 -16.20 -2.01 0.49
C ILE A 36 -16.44 -3.42 0.98
N VAL A 37 -17.41 -3.58 1.87
CA VAL A 37 -17.97 -4.88 2.20
C VAL A 37 -18.64 -5.34 0.92
N ALA A 38 -17.83 -5.88 0.01
CA ALA A 38 -18.28 -6.43 -1.24
C ALA A 38 -19.24 -7.56 -0.88
N ALA A 39 -20.52 -7.37 -1.22
CA ALA A 39 -21.49 -8.45 -1.21
C ALA A 39 -20.90 -9.64 -1.99
N PRO A 40 -21.17 -10.90 -1.59
CA PRO A 40 -20.44 -12.07 -2.09
C PRO A 40 -20.71 -12.42 -3.58
N GLY A 41 -21.34 -11.53 -4.35
CA GLY A 41 -21.50 -11.67 -5.79
C GLY A 41 -20.51 -10.77 -6.53
N ASN A 42 -19.65 -11.38 -7.35
CA ASN A 42 -18.85 -10.75 -8.42
C ASN A 42 -17.40 -10.37 -8.12
N LEU A 43 -16.79 -10.89 -7.04
CA LEU A 43 -15.36 -10.70 -6.77
C LEU A 43 -14.45 -11.02 -7.97
N LEU A 44 -14.79 -12.07 -8.74
CA LEU A 44 -14.03 -12.47 -9.93
C LEU A 44 -14.16 -11.47 -11.09
N ALA A 45 -15.32 -10.85 -11.25
CA ALA A 45 -15.55 -9.85 -12.31
C ALA A 45 -14.88 -8.50 -11.96
N ASP A 46 -14.88 -8.12 -10.69
CA ASP A 46 -14.21 -6.92 -10.20
C ASP A 46 -12.68 -7.06 -10.30
N LEU A 47 -12.15 -8.24 -10.00
CA LEU A 47 -10.73 -8.55 -10.19
C LEU A 47 -10.32 -8.56 -11.68
N ALA A 48 -11.23 -8.97 -12.57
CA ALA A 48 -11.02 -8.93 -14.02
C ALA A 48 -11.11 -7.51 -14.60
N ALA A 49 -11.88 -6.61 -13.98
CA ALA A 49 -11.99 -5.19 -14.40
C ALA A 49 -10.72 -4.39 -14.08
N GLY A 50 -9.83 -4.92 -13.23
CA GLY A 50 -8.59 -4.28 -12.83
C GLY A 50 -8.80 -3.11 -11.85
N PRO A 51 -7.72 -2.50 -11.35
CA PRO A 51 -7.82 -1.39 -10.42
C PRO A 51 -8.57 -0.21 -11.05
N PRO A 52 -9.42 0.52 -10.29
CA PRO A 52 -10.07 1.72 -10.80
C PRO A 52 -9.03 2.79 -11.11
N VAL A 53 -8.85 3.09 -12.39
CA VAL A 53 -7.95 4.16 -12.86
C VAL A 53 -8.72 5.43 -13.17
N ASN A 54 -8.11 6.59 -12.98
CA ASN A 54 -8.68 7.88 -13.37
C ASN A 54 -8.30 8.18 -14.83
N ALA A 55 -9.26 8.03 -15.74
CA ALA A 55 -9.05 8.18 -17.18
C ALA A 55 -8.71 9.63 -17.57
N GLU A 56 -9.29 10.61 -16.89
CA GLU A 56 -9.08 12.03 -17.18
C GLU A 56 -7.63 12.44 -16.90
N LYS A 57 -7.06 11.98 -15.79
CA LYS A 57 -5.65 12.22 -15.43
C LYS A 57 -4.70 11.58 -16.45
N ILE A 58 -5.01 10.38 -16.91
CA ILE A 58 -4.21 9.69 -17.92
C ILE A 58 -4.24 10.47 -19.25
N ALA A 59 -5.41 10.94 -19.68
CA ALA A 59 -5.55 11.74 -20.89
C ALA A 59 -4.76 13.05 -20.81
N ALA A 60 -4.86 13.78 -19.69
CA ALA A 60 -4.10 15.00 -19.46
C ALA A 60 -2.58 14.77 -19.46
N LEU A 61 -2.12 13.69 -18.84
CA LEU A 61 -0.70 13.33 -18.81
C LEU A 61 -0.19 12.97 -20.21
N LYS A 62 -0.95 12.18 -20.98
CA LYS A 62 -0.63 11.83 -22.37
C LYS A 62 -0.51 13.07 -23.25
N ALA A 63 -1.44 14.02 -23.12
CA ALA A 63 -1.37 15.29 -23.85
C ALA A 63 -0.11 16.07 -23.48
N ALA A 64 0.21 16.21 -22.19
CA ALA A 64 1.42 16.90 -21.73
C ALA A 64 2.73 16.29 -22.27
N ILE A 65 2.79 14.97 -22.40
CA ILE A 65 3.93 14.25 -23.00
C ILE A 65 4.00 14.52 -24.50
N ALA A 66 2.88 14.41 -25.21
CA ALA A 66 2.82 14.65 -26.66
C ALA A 66 3.20 16.10 -27.03
N GLU A 67 2.81 17.06 -26.19
CA GLU A 67 3.17 18.48 -26.34
C GLU A 67 4.61 18.80 -25.89
N GLY A 68 5.35 17.82 -25.35
CA GLY A 68 6.72 18.00 -24.86
C GLY A 68 6.82 18.87 -23.59
N ARG A 69 5.71 19.15 -22.90
CA ARG A 69 5.67 19.96 -21.67
C ARG A 69 5.85 19.16 -20.39
N TYR A 70 5.95 17.83 -20.50
CA TYR A 70 6.23 16.98 -19.35
C TYR A 70 7.74 16.96 -19.08
N PRO A 71 8.24 17.60 -18.00
CA PRO A 71 9.67 17.74 -17.76
C PRO A 71 10.29 16.39 -17.38
N VAL A 72 11.44 16.08 -17.98
CA VAL A 72 12.28 14.94 -17.62
C VAL A 72 13.36 15.42 -16.66
N ASP A 73 13.31 14.94 -15.43
CA ASP A 73 14.21 15.34 -14.35
C ASP A 73 14.99 14.10 -13.87
N PRO A 74 16.31 14.03 -14.10
CA PRO A 74 17.10 12.84 -13.80
C PRO A 74 17.15 12.54 -12.30
N ASP A 75 17.13 13.56 -11.44
CA ASP A 75 17.17 13.37 -9.99
C ASP A 75 15.87 12.72 -9.50
N LYS A 76 14.73 13.18 -10.02
CA LYS A 76 13.42 12.56 -9.71
C LYS A 76 13.32 11.12 -10.21
N ILE A 77 13.95 10.80 -11.35
CA ILE A 77 13.98 9.43 -11.86
C ILE A 77 14.81 8.55 -10.94
N ALA A 78 16.00 9.00 -10.53
CA ALA A 78 16.86 8.27 -9.60
C ALA A 78 16.18 8.04 -8.25
N GLU A 79 15.50 9.05 -7.69
CA GLU A 79 14.72 8.92 -6.45
C GLU A 79 13.65 7.83 -6.58
N ARG A 80 12.93 7.79 -7.72
CA ARG A 80 11.91 6.77 -7.97
C ARG A 80 12.49 5.38 -8.19
N MET A 81 13.67 5.26 -8.80
CA MET A 81 14.37 3.98 -8.92
C MET A 81 14.73 3.40 -7.56
N ILE A 82 15.26 4.23 -6.65
CA ILE A 82 15.59 3.81 -5.28
C ILE A 82 14.31 3.44 -4.51
N ALA A 83 13.26 4.26 -4.59
CA ALA A 83 12.01 4.02 -3.89
C ALA A 83 11.29 2.73 -4.35
N LEU A 84 11.50 2.33 -5.61
CA LEU A 84 10.91 1.13 -6.20
C LEU A 84 11.84 -0.09 -6.15
N ASP A 85 13.03 0.05 -5.55
CA ASP A 85 14.08 -0.98 -5.52
C ASP A 85 14.36 -1.58 -6.92
N LEU A 86 14.39 -0.72 -7.93
CA LEU A 86 14.56 -1.17 -9.31
C LEU A 86 16.05 -1.41 -9.57
N PRO A 87 16.47 -2.59 -10.06
CA PRO A 87 17.87 -2.83 -10.36
C PRO A 87 18.31 -1.87 -11.47
N LEU A 88 19.45 -1.22 -11.26
CA LEU A 88 20.15 -0.44 -12.29
C LEU A 88 20.66 -1.40 -13.37
N GLN A 89 19.77 -1.86 -14.26
CA GLN A 89 20.20 -2.50 -15.49
C GLN A 89 20.78 -1.40 -16.36
N ALA A 90 22.10 -1.27 -16.32
CA ALA A 90 22.85 -0.47 -17.26
C ALA A 90 22.38 -0.85 -18.67
N ALA A 91 21.85 0.12 -19.41
CA ALA A 91 21.64 -0.02 -20.83
C ALA A 91 22.99 -0.34 -21.47
N GLN A 92 23.19 -1.61 -21.82
CA GLN A 92 24.23 -2.05 -22.74
C GLN A 92 23.70 -1.93 -24.16
#